data_AF-A0A956BKV2-F1
#
_entry.id   AF-A0A956BKV2-F1
#
_cell.length_a   1.000
_cell.length_b   1.000
_cell.length_c   1.000
_cell.angle_alpha   90.00
_cell.angle_beta   90.00
_cell.angle_gamma   90.00
#
_symmetry.space_group_name_H-M   'P 1'
#
loop_
_entity.id
_entity.type
_entity.pdbx_description
1 polymer ?
#
loop_
_entity_poly.entity_id
_entity_poly.type
_entity_poly.pdbx_seq_one_letter_code
_entity_poly.pdbx_strand_id
1 'polypeptide(L)'
;MRAHPILCFDVPPTVLDLEDATASMVSESPWWIGRYDEDRRRLYATALFTGEGRTVHIGIDLGGPVGTPVYAPVDAVVHAAGYNPEPGDYGYTLVLELAHTGLWLLLGHLSRASVADRTPGQAVSAGEIVGWLGDRSENGDWPPHVHVQLSRQPPPTHDMPGAVHPRDRTAARELYPDPRILLGPLY
;
A
#
# COMPACT_ATOMS: atom_id res chain seq x y z
N MET A 1 4.78 15.77 16.12
CA MET A 1 4.44 14.44 16.68
C MET A 1 5.01 13.40 15.72
N ARG A 2 5.70 12.36 16.19
CA ARG A 2 6.28 11.32 15.31
C ARG A 2 5.19 10.28 15.03
N ALA A 3 4.95 9.96 13.77
CA ALA A 3 4.03 8.89 13.39
C ALA A 3 4.52 7.53 13.91
N HIS A 4 3.59 6.67 14.29
CA HIS A 4 3.86 5.26 14.57
C HIS A 4 4.24 4.55 13.26
N PRO A 5 5.19 3.61 13.26
CA PRO A 5 5.48 2.81 12.07
C PRO A 5 4.25 2.00 11.64
N ILE A 6 3.98 1.93 10.33
CA ILE A 6 2.92 1.06 9.77
C ILE A 6 3.30 -0.42 9.89
N LEU A 7 4.58 -0.73 9.71
CA LEU A 7 5.14 -2.07 9.82
C LEU A 7 6.46 -2.00 10.60
N CYS A 8 6.70 -2.95 11.49
CA CYS A 8 7.88 -2.99 12.35
C CYS A 8 8.87 -4.02 11.83
N PHE A 9 10.02 -3.56 11.34
CA PHE A 9 11.10 -4.43 10.90
C PHE A 9 11.98 -4.83 12.09
N ASP A 10 12.15 -6.13 12.33
CA ASP A 10 13.07 -6.64 13.37
C ASP A 10 14.52 -6.76 12.89
N VAL A 11 14.74 -6.75 11.56
CA VAL A 11 16.04 -6.65 10.89
C VAL A 11 15.93 -5.68 9.72
N PRO A 12 17.03 -5.08 9.22
CA PRO A 12 16.95 -4.17 8.08
C PRO A 12 16.25 -4.79 6.86
N PRO A 13 15.37 -4.05 6.16
CA PRO A 13 14.73 -4.54 4.95
C PRO A 13 15.65 -4.45 3.73
N THR A 14 15.43 -5.32 2.75
CA THR A 14 16.02 -5.16 1.41
C THR A 14 15.21 -4.13 0.61
N VAL A 15 15.82 -3.03 0.18
CA VAL A 15 15.19 -2.10 -0.77
C VAL A 15 15.34 -2.68 -2.17
N LEU A 16 14.23 -3.03 -2.80
CA LEU A 16 14.23 -3.66 -4.11
C LEU A 16 14.34 -2.59 -5.21
N ASP A 17 15.06 -2.92 -6.28
CA ASP A 17 15.04 -2.12 -7.52
C ASP A 17 14.06 -2.75 -8.51
N LEU A 18 12.79 -2.35 -8.45
CA LEU A 18 11.73 -2.97 -9.24
C LEU A 18 11.58 -2.37 -10.65
N GLU A 19 12.47 -1.44 -11.03
CA GLU A 19 12.55 -0.89 -12.39
C GLU A 19 13.46 -1.72 -13.32
N ASP A 20 14.44 -2.45 -12.76
CA ASP A 20 15.42 -3.23 -13.54
C ASP A 20 14.77 -4.49 -14.16
N ALA A 21 15.10 -4.74 -15.43
CA ALA A 21 14.63 -5.89 -16.19
C ALA A 21 15.13 -7.26 -15.69
N THR A 22 16.13 -7.27 -14.80
CA THR A 22 16.67 -8.46 -14.14
C THR A 22 16.18 -8.62 -12.70
N ALA A 23 15.39 -7.66 -12.20
CA ALA A 23 14.88 -7.64 -10.85
C ALA A 23 14.00 -8.85 -10.58
N SER A 24 14.60 -9.84 -9.95
CA SER A 24 13.84 -10.82 -9.18
C SER A 24 13.41 -10.14 -7.88
N MET A 25 12.18 -10.36 -7.43
CA MET A 25 11.73 -9.96 -6.09
C MET A 25 12.44 -10.83 -5.03
N VAL A 26 13.77 -10.76 -5.02
CA VAL A 26 14.65 -11.50 -4.14
C VAL A 26 15.06 -10.54 -3.04
N SER A 27 14.67 -10.91 -1.83
CA SER A 27 15.06 -10.23 -0.61
C SER A 27 16.05 -11.09 0.15
N GLU A 28 17.11 -10.48 0.67
CA GLU A 28 18.05 -11.13 1.60
C GLU A 28 17.53 -11.08 3.04
N SER A 29 16.42 -10.36 3.26
CA SER A 29 15.72 -10.18 4.53
C SER A 29 14.28 -10.71 4.43
N PRO A 30 13.63 -11.12 5.54
CA PRO A 30 12.19 -11.33 5.53
C PRO A 30 11.41 -10.06 5.15
N TRP A 31 12.02 -8.88 5.32
CA TRP A 31 11.43 -7.59 5.00
C TRP A 31 11.99 -7.03 3.70
N TRP A 32 11.12 -6.43 2.89
CA TRP A 32 11.53 -5.75 1.68
C TRP A 32 10.71 -4.51 1.44
N ILE A 33 11.26 -3.57 0.67
CA ILE A 33 10.60 -2.32 0.31
C ILE A 33 10.58 -2.18 -1.20
N GLY A 34 9.38 -2.02 -1.76
CA GLY A 34 9.16 -1.51 -3.11
C GLY A 34 8.97 0.00 -3.05
N ARG A 35 9.68 0.76 -3.90
CA ARG A 35 9.74 2.22 -3.78
C ARG A 35 8.52 2.90 -4.42
N TYR A 36 8.32 4.14 -3.99
CA TYR A 36 7.39 5.07 -4.60
C TYR A 36 7.89 5.55 -5.96
N ASP A 37 6.96 5.73 -6.91
CA ASP A 37 7.20 6.31 -8.23
C ASP A 37 8.13 5.48 -9.14
N GLU A 38 8.12 4.15 -8.95
CA GLU A 38 8.87 3.18 -9.77
C GLU A 38 8.10 2.79 -11.05
N ASP A 39 8.77 2.78 -12.19
CA ASP A 39 8.23 2.20 -13.41
C ASP A 39 8.43 0.67 -13.44
N ARG A 40 7.38 -0.06 -13.06
CA ARG A 40 7.36 -1.52 -12.91
C ARG A 40 6.78 -2.24 -14.13
N ARG A 41 7.02 -1.72 -15.34
CA ARG A 41 6.52 -2.27 -16.62
C ARG A 41 6.82 -3.75 -16.90
N ARG A 42 7.68 -4.40 -16.10
CA ARG A 42 8.02 -5.82 -16.22
C ARG A 42 7.31 -6.70 -15.19
N LEU A 43 6.81 -6.13 -14.10
CA LEU A 43 6.06 -6.84 -13.07
C LEU A 43 4.55 -6.79 -13.33
N TYR A 44 4.06 -5.68 -13.86
CA TYR A 44 2.65 -5.46 -14.14
C TYR A 44 2.20 -6.12 -15.45
N ALA A 45 2.10 -7.45 -15.41
CA ALA A 45 1.81 -8.29 -16.57
C ALA A 45 0.32 -8.69 -16.71
N THR A 46 -0.51 -8.50 -15.68
CA THR A 46 -1.94 -8.86 -15.77
C THR A 46 -2.71 -7.91 -16.70
N ALA A 47 -3.90 -8.33 -17.16
CA ALA A 47 -4.75 -7.52 -18.04
C ALA A 47 -5.14 -6.18 -17.39
N LEU A 48 -5.30 -6.19 -16.06
CA LEU A 48 -5.58 -5.02 -15.24
C LEU A 48 -4.57 -3.88 -15.50
N PHE A 49 -3.29 -4.20 -15.68
CA PHE A 49 -2.27 -3.20 -15.94
C PHE A 49 -1.99 -2.98 -17.43
N THR A 50 -1.87 -4.08 -18.18
CA THR A 50 -1.45 -4.05 -19.58
C THR A 50 -2.48 -3.42 -20.52
N GLY A 51 -3.78 -3.54 -20.21
CA GLY A 51 -4.85 -2.93 -21.02
C GLY A 51 -4.78 -1.41 -21.09
N GLU A 52 -4.36 -0.76 -20.00
CA GLU A 52 -4.24 0.71 -19.89
C GLU A 52 -2.78 1.20 -19.85
N GLY A 53 -1.80 0.30 -19.95
CA GLY A 53 -0.38 0.65 -19.87
C GLY A 53 0.06 1.23 -18.52
N ARG A 54 -0.64 0.87 -17.44
CA ARG A 54 -0.37 1.36 -16.08
C ARG A 54 0.88 0.69 -15.55
N THR A 55 1.95 1.45 -15.43
CA THR A 55 3.28 0.91 -15.11
C THR A 55 3.99 1.62 -13.97
N VAL A 56 3.61 2.87 -13.68
CA VAL A 56 4.21 3.67 -12.61
C VAL A 56 3.49 3.40 -11.30
N HIS A 57 4.20 2.87 -10.31
CA HIS A 57 3.67 2.54 -8.99
C HIS A 57 3.46 3.80 -8.13
N ILE A 58 2.26 3.96 -7.56
CA ILE A 58 1.84 5.14 -6.80
C ILE A 58 1.58 4.77 -5.33
N GLY A 59 2.57 4.13 -4.72
CA GLY A 59 2.57 3.79 -3.30
C GLY A 59 3.95 3.30 -2.86
N ILE A 60 4.06 2.89 -1.62
CA ILE A 60 5.23 2.15 -1.11
C ILE A 60 4.74 0.78 -0.69
N ASP A 61 5.46 -0.26 -1.10
CA ASP A 61 5.15 -1.62 -0.67
C ASP A 61 6.09 -2.00 0.45
N LEU A 62 5.53 -2.42 1.58
CA LEU A 62 6.29 -2.92 2.72
C LEU A 62 6.01 -4.42 2.86
N GLY A 63 6.98 -5.23 2.45
CA GLY A 63 6.91 -6.68 2.43
C GLY A 63 7.33 -7.34 3.73
N GLY A 64 6.73 -8.49 4.02
CA GLY A 64 6.99 -9.28 5.22
C GLY A 64 6.28 -10.63 5.22
N PRO A 65 6.42 -11.44 6.27
CA PRO A 65 5.66 -12.69 6.42
C PRO A 65 4.14 -12.47 6.45
N VAL A 66 3.36 -13.41 5.93
CA VAL A 66 1.89 -13.44 6.06
C VAL A 66 1.49 -13.29 7.52
N GLY A 67 0.45 -12.51 7.79
CA GLY A 67 -0.04 -12.28 9.14
C GLY A 67 0.78 -11.25 9.94
N THR A 68 1.78 -10.60 9.34
CA THR A 68 2.48 -9.49 10.01
C THR A 68 1.49 -8.37 10.34
N PRO A 69 1.45 -7.85 11.58
CA PRO A 69 0.56 -6.76 11.96
C PRO A 69 0.86 -5.46 11.22
N VAL A 70 -0.20 -4.76 10.82
CA VAL A 70 -0.18 -3.43 10.19
C VAL A 70 -0.82 -2.44 11.16
N TYR A 71 -0.13 -1.33 11.42
CA TYR A 71 -0.52 -0.35 12.44
C TYR A 71 -0.97 0.98 11.85
N ALA A 72 -1.89 1.66 12.52
CA ALA A 72 -2.23 3.04 12.20
C ALA A 72 -1.07 3.98 12.56
N PRO A 73 -0.59 4.81 11.62
CA PRO A 73 0.55 5.68 11.88
C PRO A 73 0.21 6.90 12.75
N VAL A 74 -1.03 7.35 12.71
CA VAL A 74 -1.59 8.45 13.50
C VAL A 74 -3.03 8.12 13.84
N ASP A 75 -3.65 8.93 14.72
CA ASP A 75 -5.10 8.86 14.92
C ASP A 75 -5.82 9.06 13.59
N ALA A 76 -6.87 8.27 13.36
CA ALA A 76 -7.56 8.24 12.09
C ALA A 76 -9.03 7.84 12.26
N VAL A 77 -9.77 7.97 11.17
CA VAL A 77 -11.13 7.46 11.05
C VAL A 77 -11.20 6.54 9.84
N VAL A 78 -11.86 5.39 9.97
CA VAL A 78 -12.13 4.51 8.82
C VAL A 78 -12.97 5.29 7.81
N HIS A 79 -12.44 5.49 6.62
CA HIS A 79 -13.14 6.13 5.50
C HIS A 79 -13.91 5.08 4.68
N ALA A 80 -13.24 3.99 4.33
CA ALA A 80 -13.82 2.88 3.58
C ALA A 80 -13.05 1.58 3.82
N ALA A 81 -13.71 0.45 3.64
CA ALA A 81 -13.09 -0.87 3.67
C ALA A 81 -13.76 -1.76 2.62
N GLY A 82 -13.02 -2.69 2.01
CA GLY A 82 -13.57 -3.56 0.98
C GLY A 82 -12.59 -4.61 0.45
N TYR A 83 -12.98 -5.25 -0.66
CA TYR A 83 -12.22 -6.29 -1.33
C TYR A 83 -12.20 -6.02 -2.84
N ASN A 84 -11.01 -5.85 -3.40
CA ASN A 84 -10.76 -5.70 -4.83
C ASN A 84 -10.40 -7.07 -5.41
N PRO A 85 -11.32 -7.73 -6.15
CA PRO A 85 -11.22 -9.16 -6.46
C PRO A 85 -10.38 -9.49 -7.71
N GLU A 86 -9.98 -8.48 -8.48
CA GLU A 86 -9.34 -8.72 -9.77
C GLU A 86 -7.91 -9.26 -9.62
N PRO A 87 -7.44 -10.15 -10.52
CA PRO A 87 -6.07 -10.64 -10.48
C PRO A 87 -5.02 -9.51 -10.59
N GLY A 88 -4.11 -9.45 -9.62
CA GLY A 88 -3.10 -8.40 -9.50
C GLY A 88 -3.60 -7.11 -8.84
N ASP A 89 -4.86 -7.02 -8.43
CA ASP A 89 -5.41 -5.90 -7.65
C ASP A 89 -5.06 -6.02 -6.15
N TYR A 90 -5.58 -5.11 -5.32
CA TYR A 90 -5.21 -5.02 -3.91
C TYR A 90 -5.69 -6.17 -3.02
N GLY A 91 -6.73 -6.93 -3.39
CA GLY A 91 -7.42 -7.78 -2.43
C GLY A 91 -8.10 -6.95 -1.35
N TYR A 92 -7.97 -7.33 -0.07
CA TYR A 92 -8.61 -6.58 1.02
C TYR A 92 -7.90 -5.25 1.30
N THR A 93 -8.70 -4.19 1.35
CA THR A 93 -8.23 -2.81 1.44
C THR A 93 -8.94 -2.03 2.54
N LEU A 94 -8.17 -1.25 3.29
CA LEU A 94 -8.65 -0.29 4.27
C LEU A 94 -8.20 1.12 3.89
N VAL A 95 -9.12 2.07 3.91
CA VAL A 95 -8.83 3.50 3.73
C VAL A 95 -9.12 4.23 5.03
N LEU A 96 -8.14 4.99 5.49
CA LEU A 96 -8.18 5.80 6.70
C LEU A 96 -8.09 7.29 6.36
N GLU A 97 -8.95 8.12 6.94
CA GLU A 97 -8.79 9.57 6.99
C GLU A 97 -7.86 9.91 8.16
N LEU A 98 -6.68 10.47 7.88
CA LEU A 98 -5.65 10.70 8.89
C LEU A 98 -5.86 12.06 9.60
N ALA A 99 -6.01 12.03 10.93
CA ALA A 99 -6.37 13.20 11.72
C ALA A 99 -5.35 14.35 11.54
N HIS A 100 -5.88 15.56 11.30
CA HIS A 100 -5.10 16.81 11.18
C HIS A 100 -4.04 16.85 10.06
N THR A 101 -4.12 15.94 9.08
CA THR A 101 -3.19 15.93 7.93
C THR A 101 -3.82 16.42 6.62
N GLY A 102 -5.14 16.29 6.48
CA GLY A 102 -5.83 16.47 5.20
C GLY A 102 -5.50 15.37 4.17
N LEU A 103 -5.04 14.21 4.64
CA LEU A 103 -4.65 13.07 3.81
C LEU A 103 -5.50 11.85 4.12
N TRP A 104 -5.72 11.05 3.09
CA TRP A 104 -6.26 9.71 3.19
C TRP A 104 -5.14 8.70 2.95
N LEU A 105 -5.18 7.59 3.67
CA LEU A 105 -4.23 6.50 3.60
C LEU A 105 -4.94 5.23 3.17
N LEU A 106 -4.52 4.65 2.04
CA LEU A 106 -4.90 3.31 1.61
C LEU A 106 -3.87 2.30 2.10
N LEU A 107 -4.37 1.20 2.65
CA LEU A 107 -3.64 0.00 3.03
C LEU A 107 -4.24 -1.18 2.25
N GLY A 108 -3.55 -1.61 1.19
CA GLY A 108 -3.93 -2.75 0.36
C GLY A 108 -3.21 -4.04 0.74
N HIS A 109 -3.58 -5.15 0.10
CA HIS A 109 -3.00 -6.49 0.31
C HIS A 109 -3.10 -7.00 1.74
N LEU A 110 -4.12 -6.55 2.47
CA LEU A 110 -4.42 -7.01 3.81
C LEU A 110 -5.12 -8.39 3.76
N SER A 111 -5.17 -9.04 4.92
CA SER A 111 -5.97 -10.25 5.11
C SER A 111 -7.45 -9.93 5.26
N ARG A 112 -8.33 -10.89 4.97
CA ARG A 112 -9.78 -10.77 5.16
C ARG A 112 -10.19 -10.26 6.54
N ALA A 113 -9.51 -10.73 7.58
CA ALA A 113 -9.80 -10.36 8.97
C ALA A 113 -9.61 -8.85 9.23
N SER A 114 -8.77 -8.18 8.43
CA SER A 114 -8.44 -6.77 8.60
C SER A 114 -9.62 -5.83 8.32
N VAL A 115 -10.54 -6.25 7.46
CA VAL A 115 -11.69 -5.42 7.03
C VAL A 115 -13.03 -5.91 7.56
N ALA A 116 -13.10 -7.15 8.08
CA ALA A 116 -14.37 -7.80 8.43
C ALA A 116 -15.23 -6.98 9.40
N ASP A 117 -14.60 -6.31 10.36
CA ASP A 117 -15.27 -5.52 11.40
C ASP A 117 -14.99 -4.01 11.26
N ARG A 118 -14.53 -3.55 10.07
CA ARG A 118 -14.23 -2.13 9.84
C ARG A 118 -15.42 -1.43 9.19
N THR A 119 -15.95 -0.42 9.87
CA THR A 119 -17.08 0.39 9.37
C THR A 119 -16.69 1.84 9.18
N PRO A 120 -17.12 2.52 8.09
CA PRO A 120 -16.91 3.95 7.92
C PRO A 120 -17.35 4.76 9.16
N GLY A 121 -16.51 5.70 9.58
CA GLY A 121 -16.72 6.51 10.79
C GLY A 121 -16.13 5.91 12.08
N GLN A 122 -15.63 4.67 12.05
CA GLN A 122 -14.94 4.07 13.20
C GLN A 122 -13.62 4.79 13.49
N ALA A 123 -13.43 5.26 14.73
CA ALA A 123 -12.16 5.84 15.16
C ALA A 123 -11.09 4.77 15.33
N VAL A 124 -9.85 5.14 14.99
CA VAL A 124 -8.65 4.31 15.09
C VAL A 124 -7.58 5.14 15.76
N SER A 125 -6.91 4.61 16.78
CA SER A 125 -5.83 5.32 17.48
C SER A 125 -4.46 5.05 16.83
N ALA A 126 -3.55 6.01 16.94
CA ALA A 126 -2.16 5.80 16.55
C ALA A 126 -1.56 4.57 17.26
N GLY A 127 -0.92 3.67 16.51
CA GLY A 127 -0.38 2.41 17.02
C GLY A 127 -1.41 1.29 17.23
N GLU A 128 -2.69 1.50 16.91
CA GLU A 128 -3.67 0.43 16.84
C GLU A 128 -3.35 -0.51 15.66
N ILE A 129 -3.50 -1.82 15.85
CA ILE A 129 -3.46 -2.78 14.75
C ILE A 129 -4.72 -2.58 13.90
N VAL A 130 -4.50 -2.18 12.65
CA VAL A 130 -5.57 -1.95 11.67
C VAL A 130 -5.77 -3.11 10.71
N GLY A 131 -4.78 -4.02 10.63
CA GLY A 131 -4.86 -5.20 9.81
C GLY A 131 -3.64 -6.10 9.92
N TRP A 132 -3.56 -7.07 9.02
CA TRP A 132 -2.45 -7.99 8.89
C TRP A 132 -2.17 -8.27 7.41
N LEU A 133 -0.93 -8.55 7.04
CA LEU A 133 -0.57 -8.92 5.66
C LEU A 133 -1.33 -10.17 5.21
N GLY A 134 -1.99 -10.08 4.06
CA GLY A 134 -2.70 -11.19 3.45
C GLY A 134 -1.77 -12.16 2.71
N ASP A 135 -2.26 -13.36 2.45
CA ASP A 135 -1.57 -14.31 1.57
C ASP A 135 -1.96 -14.15 0.09
N ARG A 136 -1.25 -14.86 -0.78
CA ARG A 136 -1.44 -14.85 -2.24
C ARG A 136 -2.87 -15.12 -2.71
N SER A 137 -3.63 -15.92 -1.96
CA SER A 137 -4.99 -16.30 -2.32
C SER A 137 -6.02 -15.19 -2.10
N GLU A 138 -5.66 -14.17 -1.32
CA GLU A 138 -6.57 -13.06 -0.96
C GLU A 138 -6.01 -11.67 -1.25
N ASN A 139 -4.78 -11.56 -1.75
CA ASN A 139 -4.10 -10.29 -2.00
C ASN A 139 -3.81 -10.00 -3.49
N GLY A 140 -4.49 -10.68 -4.42
CA GLY A 140 -4.26 -10.52 -5.86
C GLY A 140 -3.08 -11.32 -6.42
N ASP A 141 -2.64 -12.37 -5.73
CA ASP A 141 -1.48 -13.22 -6.06
C ASP A 141 -0.12 -12.49 -6.04
N TRP A 142 0.00 -11.50 -5.16
CA TRP A 142 1.27 -10.83 -4.90
C TRP A 142 2.04 -11.50 -3.76
N PRO A 143 3.40 -11.44 -3.74
CA PRO A 143 4.15 -11.74 -2.53
C PRO A 143 3.59 -10.94 -1.34
N PRO A 144 3.48 -11.51 -0.13
CA PRO A 144 2.86 -10.81 1.00
C PRO A 144 3.53 -9.46 1.33
N HIS A 145 2.73 -8.40 1.32
CA HIS A 145 3.14 -7.02 1.63
C HIS A 145 1.91 -6.17 1.96
N VAL A 146 2.13 -4.97 2.48
CA VAL A 146 1.10 -3.92 2.52
C VAL A 146 1.46 -2.86 1.50
N HIS A 147 0.50 -2.51 0.64
CA HIS A 147 0.61 -1.35 -0.22
C HIS A 147 0.15 -0.10 0.55
N VAL A 148 1.03 0.88 0.68
CA VAL A 148 0.80 2.12 1.41
C VAL A 148 0.71 3.27 0.41
N GLN A 149 -0.48 3.84 0.23
CA GLN A 149 -0.70 4.97 -0.67
C GLN A 149 -1.41 6.11 0.05
N LEU A 150 -0.92 7.33 -0.15
CA LEU A 150 -1.57 8.54 0.35
C LEU A 150 -2.38 9.21 -0.74
N SER A 151 -3.43 9.94 -0.37
CA SER A 151 -4.19 10.80 -1.27
C SER A 151 -4.48 12.16 -0.61
N ARG A 152 -4.40 13.24 -1.39
CA ARG A 152 -4.80 14.60 -0.99
C ARG A 152 -6.30 14.86 -1.10
N GLN A 153 -7.06 13.90 -1.63
CA GLN A 153 -8.51 13.99 -1.78
C GLN A 153 -9.17 12.72 -1.24
N PRO A 154 -10.40 12.81 -0.70
CA PRO A 154 -11.14 11.64 -0.27
C PRO A 154 -11.38 10.72 -1.49
N PRO A 155 -10.95 9.45 -1.46
CA PRO A 155 -11.31 8.52 -2.51
C PRO A 155 -12.84 8.26 -2.45
N PRO A 156 -13.50 8.00 -3.58
CA PRO A 156 -14.94 7.74 -3.60
C PRO A 156 -15.31 6.40 -2.94
N THR A 157 -14.36 5.47 -2.83
CA THR A 157 -14.56 4.10 -2.33
C THR A 157 -13.32 3.65 -1.52
N HIS A 158 -13.18 2.34 -1.31
CA HIS A 158 -12.00 1.70 -0.71
C HIS A 158 -10.84 1.51 -1.71
N ASP A 159 -10.87 2.19 -2.85
CA ASP A 159 -9.93 1.96 -3.96
C ASP A 159 -9.28 3.27 -4.44
N MET A 160 -8.05 3.16 -4.94
CA MET A 160 -7.23 4.22 -5.55
C MET A 160 -6.32 3.60 -6.63
N PRO A 161 -5.93 4.33 -7.69
CA PRO A 161 -5.02 3.79 -8.68
C PRO A 161 -3.63 3.52 -8.07
N GLY A 162 -3.32 2.24 -7.82
CA GLY A 162 -2.01 1.80 -7.29
C GLY A 162 -0.89 1.85 -8.31
N ALA A 163 -1.27 1.88 -9.59
CA ALA A 163 -0.38 2.21 -10.68
C ALA A 163 -1.09 3.11 -11.69
N VAL A 164 -0.33 3.96 -12.37
CA VAL A 164 -0.82 4.87 -13.42
C VAL A 164 -0.01 4.72 -14.70
N HIS A 165 -0.57 5.16 -15.81
CA HIS A 165 0.18 5.24 -17.06
C HIS A 165 1.30 6.30 -16.90
N PRO A 166 2.52 6.07 -17.43
CA PRO A 166 3.61 7.05 -17.42
C PRO A 166 3.27 8.49 -17.84
N ARG A 167 2.28 8.70 -18.72
CA ARG A 167 1.81 10.04 -19.11
C ARG A 167 1.09 10.79 -17.99
N ASP A 168 0.50 10.07 -17.04
CA ASP A 168 -0.25 10.64 -15.93
C ASP A 168 0.59 10.74 -14.65
N ARG A 169 1.82 10.22 -14.65
CA ARG A 169 2.76 10.19 -13.52
C ARG A 169 2.87 11.52 -12.78
N THR A 170 3.04 12.63 -13.51
CA THR A 170 3.16 13.96 -12.90
C THR A 170 1.90 14.34 -12.12
N ALA A 171 0.72 14.19 -12.74
CA ALA A 171 -0.56 14.50 -12.08
C ALA A 171 -0.84 13.56 -10.90
N ALA A 172 -0.50 12.27 -11.05
CA ALA A 172 -0.64 11.29 -9.98
C ALA A 172 0.19 11.66 -8.75
N ARG A 173 1.43 12.11 -8.90
CA ARG A 173 2.28 12.52 -7.77
C ARG A 173 1.78 13.76 -7.02
N GLU A 174 1.03 14.63 -7.71
CA GLU A 174 0.35 15.77 -7.08
C GLU A 174 -0.89 15.34 -6.30
N LEU A 175 -1.59 14.28 -6.72
CA LEU A 175 -2.75 13.78 -5.99
C LEU A 175 -2.37 12.81 -4.86
N TYR A 176 -1.39 11.95 -5.12
CA TYR A 176 -0.96 10.86 -4.26
C TYR A 176 0.49 11.08 -3.84
N PRO A 177 0.77 11.80 -2.75
CA PRO A 177 2.14 12.13 -2.37
C PRO A 177 2.94 10.92 -1.91
N ASP A 178 4.26 11.05 -1.95
CA ASP A 178 5.21 10.06 -1.44
C ASP A 178 4.90 9.71 0.03
N PRO A 179 4.57 8.44 0.36
CA PRO A 179 4.25 8.03 1.72
C PRO A 179 5.35 8.28 2.76
N ARG A 180 6.61 8.52 2.34
CA ARG A 180 7.71 8.90 3.25
C ARG A 180 7.46 10.20 4.01
N ILE A 181 6.53 11.06 3.55
CA ILE A 181 6.09 12.22 4.37
C ILE A 181 5.50 11.81 5.71
N LEU A 182 4.96 10.58 5.80
CA LEU A 182 4.40 9.98 7.00
C LEU A 182 5.33 8.93 7.61
N LEU A 183 5.92 8.08 6.77
CA LEU A 183 6.74 6.94 7.21
C LEU A 183 8.18 7.31 7.60
N GLY A 184 8.64 8.50 7.22
CA GLY A 184 10.03 8.92 7.39
C GLY A 184 10.97 8.32 6.33
N PRO A 185 12.30 8.47 6.53
CA PRO A 185 13.29 8.00 5.56
C PRO A 185 13.41 6.47 5.61
N LEU A 186 12.68 5.80 4.71
CA LEU A 186 12.70 4.35 4.55
C LEU A 186 13.87 3.84 3.70
N TYR A 187 14.35 4.69 2.78
CA TYR A 187 15.44 4.47 1.83
C TYR A 187 15.96 5.80 1.30
#